data_AF-A0A929Z4H2-F1
#
_entry.id   AF-A0A929Z4H2-F1
#
_cell.length_a   1.000
_cell.length_b   1.000
_cell.length_c   1.000
_cell.angle_alpha   90.00
_cell.angle_beta   90.00
_cell.angle_gamma   90.00
#
_symmetry.space_group_name_H-M   'P 1'
#
loop_
_entity.id
_entity.type
_entity.pdbx_description
1 polymer ?
#
loop_
_entity_poly.entity_id
_entity_poly.type
_entity_poly.pdbx_seq_one_letter_code
_entity_poly.pdbx_strand_id
1 'polypeptide(L)'
;FGVIQPPTRDDINIYCVPAMTTATEMKLAKCFNMFILGSYLKVHPIVQVESVMKALRKTLPERHHHLLPANEQAILKGMDLVQL
;
A
#
# COMPACT_ATOMS: atom_id res chain seq x y z
N PHE A 1 17.52 5.32 5.65
CA PHE A 1 16.93 4.38 4.67
C PHE A 1 15.88 5.13 3.87
N GLY A 2 15.84 4.94 2.56
CA GLY A 2 14.93 5.64 1.66
C GLY A 2 15.64 6.27 0.47
N VAL A 3 14.91 7.09 -0.29
CA VAL A 3 15.44 7.83 -1.44
C VAL A 3 16.26 9.02 -0.92
N ILE A 4 17.59 8.96 -1.08
CA ILE A 4 18.52 10.01 -0.60
C ILE A 4 18.48 11.25 -1.51
N GLN A 5 18.36 11.02 -2.82
CA GLN A 5 18.19 12.06 -3.83
C GLN A 5 16.88 11.80 -4.57
N PRO A 6 15.84 12.61 -4.32
CA PRO A 6 14.59 12.50 -5.06
C PRO A 6 14.80 12.68 -6.57
N PRO A 7 14.02 11.98 -7.41
CA PRO A 7 14.07 12.22 -8.85
C PRO A 7 13.70 13.67 -9.15
N THR A 8 14.38 14.26 -10.14
CA THR A 8 14.22 15.67 -10.56
C THR A 8 13.60 15.79 -11.95
N ARG A 9 13.16 14.67 -12.55
CA ARG A 9 12.49 14.65 -13.84
C ARG A 9 11.14 15.35 -13.74
N ASP A 10 10.81 16.11 -14.78
CA ASP A 10 9.58 16.89 -14.94
C ASP A 10 8.59 16.26 -15.94
N ASP A 11 9.02 15.23 -16.67
CA ASP A 11 8.21 14.50 -17.65
C ASP A 11 7.45 13.30 -17.06
N ILE A 12 7.49 13.13 -15.73
CA ILE A 12 6.78 12.09 -14.98
C ILE A 12 6.21 12.67 -13.68
N ASN A 13 5.11 12.08 -13.20
CA ASN A 13 4.58 12.39 -11.87
C ASN A 13 5.35 11.59 -10.82
N ILE A 14 5.82 12.27 -9.76
CA ILE A 14 6.58 11.65 -8.67
C ILE A 14 5.74 11.69 -7.41
N TYR A 15 5.39 10.51 -6.89
CA TYR A 15 4.60 10.35 -5.68
C TYR A 15 5.45 9.74 -4.56
N CYS A 16 5.77 10.54 -3.54
CA CYS A 16 6.50 10.06 -2.37
C CYS A 16 5.53 9.52 -1.32
N VAL A 17 5.76 8.30 -0.84
CA VAL A 17 4.89 7.64 0.15
C VAL A 17 5.75 7.21 1.34
N PRO A 18 5.50 7.72 2.57
CA PRO A 18 6.25 7.35 3.78
C PRO A 18 5.83 5.99 4.35
N ALA A 19 5.59 5.00 3.48
CA ALA A 19 4.96 3.73 3.84
C ALA A 19 5.75 2.92 4.89
N MET A 20 7.08 2.97 4.88
CA MET A 20 7.91 2.13 5.77
C MET A 20 7.83 2.61 7.21
N THR A 21 7.93 3.93 7.40
CA THR A 21 7.76 4.57 8.69
C THR A 21 6.35 4.31 9.23
N THR A 22 5.32 4.59 8.44
CA THR A 22 3.92 4.38 8.86
C THR A 22 3.59 2.92 9.15
N ALA A 23 4.07 1.97 8.33
CA ALA A 23 3.87 0.55 8.58
C ALA A 23 4.54 0.11 9.90
N THR A 24 5.70 0.67 10.22
CA THR A 24 6.41 0.38 11.48
C THR A 24 5.65 0.93 12.69
N GLU A 25 5.22 2.19 12.63
CA GLU A 25 4.44 2.85 13.69
C GLU A 25 3.12 2.11 13.98
N MET A 26 2.46 1.62 12.92
CA MET A 26 1.21 0.86 13.04
C MET A 26 1.43 -0.62 13.41
N LYS A 27 2.66 -1.08 13.62
CA LYS A 27 3.02 -2.49 13.84
C LYS A 27 2.56 -3.42 12.70
N LEU A 28 2.47 -2.87 11.49
CA LEU A 28 2.09 -3.54 10.24
C LEU A 28 3.27 -3.68 9.27
N ALA A 29 4.52 -3.71 9.76
CA ALA A 29 5.73 -3.79 8.93
C ALA A 29 5.70 -4.96 7.93
N LYS A 30 5.09 -6.10 8.30
CA LYS A 30 4.91 -7.26 7.41
C LYS A 30 3.96 -7.01 6.22
N CYS A 31 3.12 -5.98 6.29
CA CYS A 31 2.17 -5.58 5.26
C CYS A 31 2.61 -4.29 4.53
N PHE A 32 3.89 -3.89 4.62
CA PHE A 32 4.40 -2.65 4.00
C PHE A 32 4.04 -2.53 2.51
N ASN A 33 4.14 -3.62 1.74
CA ASN A 33 3.78 -3.65 0.32
C ASN A 33 2.31 -3.27 0.05
N MET A 34 1.41 -3.53 0.99
CA MET A 34 0.00 -3.15 0.88
C MET A 34 -0.22 -1.64 1.00
N PHE A 35 0.61 -0.92 1.75
CA PHE A 35 0.57 0.54 1.77
C PHE A 35 0.96 1.12 0.40
N ILE A 36 1.96 0.54 -0.25
CA ILE A 36 2.37 0.93 -1.60
C ILE A 36 1.26 0.61 -2.61
N LEU A 37 0.63 -0.56 -2.51
CA LEU A 37 -0.51 -0.92 -3.37
C LEU A 37 -1.68 0.05 -3.20
N GLY A 38 -2.05 0.39 -1.96
CA GLY A 38 -3.08 1.38 -1.68
C GLY A 38 -2.76 2.74 -2.29
N SER A 39 -1.53 3.21 -2.10
CA SER A 39 -1.05 4.48 -2.68
C SER A 39 -1.16 4.46 -4.21
N TYR A 40 -0.73 3.37 -4.84
CA TYR A 40 -0.83 3.20 -6.29
C TYR A 40 -2.29 3.24 -6.76
N LEU A 41 -3.21 2.55 -6.08
CA LEU A 41 -4.63 2.52 -6.44
C LEU A 41 -5.33 3.86 -6.25
N LYS A 42 -4.85 4.71 -5.33
CA LYS A 42 -5.35 6.08 -5.17
C LYS A 42 -4.97 6.96 -6.37
N VAL A 43 -3.75 6.82 -6.89
CA VAL A 43 -3.28 7.52 -8.10
C VAL A 43 -3.92 6.93 -9.36
N HIS A 44 -3.98 5.61 -9.43
CA HIS A 44 -4.47 4.84 -10.57
C HIS A 44 -5.57 3.86 -10.12
N PRO A 45 -6.84 4.29 -10.07
CA PRO A 45 -7.97 3.49 -9.57
C PRO A 45 -8.44 2.45 -10.60
N ILE A 46 -7.53 1.56 -11.02
CA ILE A 46 -7.76 0.54 -12.03
C ILE A 46 -8.61 -0.63 -11.50
N VAL A 47 -8.64 -0.83 -10.18
CA VAL A 47 -9.45 -1.83 -9.49
C VAL A 47 -9.94 -1.30 -8.15
N GLN A 48 -11.06 -1.83 -7.66
CA GLN A 48 -11.62 -1.50 -6.35
C GLN A 48 -10.91 -2.28 -5.23
N VAL A 49 -10.77 -1.68 -4.04
CA VAL A 49 -10.20 -2.33 -2.86
C VAL A 49 -10.91 -3.64 -2.54
N GLU A 50 -12.24 -3.69 -2.68
CA GLU A 50 -13.02 -4.91 -2.47
C GLU A 50 -12.61 -6.05 -3.43
N SER A 51 -12.26 -5.72 -4.69
CA SER A 51 -11.78 -6.72 -5.65
C SER A 51 -10.40 -7.25 -5.27
N VAL A 52 -9.53 -6.38 -4.76
CA VAL A 52 -8.22 -6.76 -4.22
C VAL A 52 -8.39 -7.69 -3.02
N MET A 53 -9.30 -7.37 -2.09
CA MET A 53 -9.56 -8.19 -0.92
C MET A 53 -10.13 -9.57 -1.27
N LYS A 54 -11.04 -9.64 -2.25
CA LYS A 54 -11.55 -10.91 -2.80
C LYS A 54 -10.43 -11.75 -3.41
N ALA A 55 -9.55 -11.14 -4.21
CA ALA A 55 -8.41 -11.83 -4.81
C ALA A 55 -7.39 -12.31 -3.76
N LEU A 56 -7.13 -11.50 -2.73
CA LEU A 56 -6.21 -11.84 -1.64
C LEU A 56 -6.74 -13.01 -0.82
N ARG A 57 -8.04 -13.02 -0.48
CA ARG A 57 -8.69 -14.15 0.21
C ARG A 57 -8.62 -15.45 -0.59
N LYS A 58 -8.78 -15.37 -1.92
CA LYS A 58 -8.67 -16.55 -2.80
C LYS A 58 -7.23 -17.06 -2.90
N THR A 59 -6.25 -16.16 -2.89
CA THR A 59 -4.83 -16.50 -3.10
C THR A 59 -4.14 -16.95 -1.81
N LEU A 60 -4.52 -16.39 -0.66
CA LEU A 60 -3.93 -16.77 0.62
C LEU A 60 -4.44 -18.15 1.09
N PRO A 61 -3.56 -19.03 1.57
CA PRO A 61 -3.96 -20.22 2.31
C PRO A 61 -4.84 -19.85 3.52
N GLU A 62 -5.81 -20.70 3.85
CA GLU A 62 -6.78 -20.43 4.93
C GLU A 62 -6.12 -20.13 6.29
N ARG A 63 -5.01 -20.81 6.61
CA ARG A 63 -4.19 -20.53 7.81
C ARG A 63 -3.66 -19.10 7.90
N HIS A 64 -3.65 -18.34 6.80
CA HIS A 64 -3.20 -16.95 6.73
C HIS A 64 -4.36 -15.95 6.55
N HIS A 65 -5.62 -16.39 6.54
CA HIS A 65 -6.78 -15.48 6.40
C HIS A 65 -6.92 -14.51 7.58
N HIS A 66 -6.35 -14.83 8.74
CA HIS A 66 -6.23 -13.90 9.87
C HIS A 66 -5.43 -12.63 9.53
N LEU A 67 -4.65 -12.62 8.44
CA LEU A 67 -3.91 -11.46 7.95
C LEU A 67 -4.74 -10.54 7.05
N LEU A 68 -5.93 -10.97 6.59
CA LEU A 68 -6.75 -10.15 5.69
C LEU A 68 -7.10 -8.77 6.28
N PRO A 69 -7.53 -8.65 7.56
CA PRO A 69 -7.82 -7.34 8.14
C PRO A 69 -6.58 -6.42 8.19
N ALA A 70 -5.40 -6.98 8.48
CA ALA A 70 -4.15 -6.23 8.50
C ALA A 70 -3.74 -5.74 7.11
N ASN A 71 -3.99 -6.54 6.06
CA ASN A 71 -3.74 -6.14 4.68
C ASN A 71 -4.72 -5.06 4.24
N GLU A 72 -6.01 -5.18 4.56
CA GLU A 72 -7.03 -4.18 4.26
C GLU A 72 -6.69 -2.83 4.90
N GLN A 73 -6.36 -2.84 6.20
CA GLN A 73 -5.95 -1.63 6.92
C GLN A 73 -4.72 -0.97 6.28
N ALA A 74 -3.74 -1.79 5.85
CA ALA A 74 -2.55 -1.30 5.17
C ALA A 74 -2.86 -0.68 3.79
N ILE A 75 -3.77 -1.28 3.00
CA ILE A 75 -4.22 -0.72 1.72
C ILE A 75 -4.90 0.63 1.94
N LEU A 76 -5.88 0.68 2.85
CA LEU A 76 -6.62 1.91 3.14
C LEU A 76 -5.69 3.02 3.63
N LYS A 77 -4.77 2.70 4.55
CA LYS A 77 -3.79 3.66 5.01
C LYS A 77 -2.86 4.13 3.89
N GLY A 78 -2.46 3.22 3.00
CA GLY A 78 -1.69 3.56 1.81
C GLY A 78 -2.39 4.60 0.93
N MET A 79 -3.70 4.45 0.72
CA MET A 79 -4.49 5.43 -0.06
C MET A 79 -4.51 6.82 0.58
N ASP A 80 -4.46 6.90 1.92
CA ASP A 80 -4.41 8.17 2.66
C ASP A 80 -3.02 8.83 2.66
N LEU A 81 -1.95 8.05 2.45
CA LEU A 81 -0.58 8.54 2.54
C LEU A 81 -0.11 9.26 1.28
N VAL A 82 -0.63 8.90 0.12
CA VAL A 82 -0.23 9.51 -1.14
C VAL A 82 -0.94 10.85 -1.35
N GLN A 83 -0.18 11.87 -1.71
CA GLN A 83 -0.69 13.19 -2.10
C GLN A 83 -0.68 13.26 -3.63
N LEU A 84 -1.81 13.65 -4.23
CA LEU A 84 -1.99 13.69 -5.69
C LEU A 84 -1.47 14.98 -6.32
#